data_AF-A0A6J6L8R3-F1
#
_entry.id   AF-A0A6J6L8R3-F1
#
_cell.length_a   1.000
_cell.length_b   1.000
_cell.length_c   1.000
_cell.angle_alpha   90.00
_cell.angle_beta   90.00
_cell.angle_gamma   90.00
#
_symmetry.space_group_name_H-M   'P 1'
#
loop_
_entity.id
_entity.type
_entity.pdbx_description
1 polymer ?
#
loop_
_entity_poly.entity_id
_entity_poly.type
_entity_poly.pdbx_seq_one_letter_code
_entity_poly.pdbx_strand_id
1 'polypeptide(L)'
;MSGRAVEDLQAIADAIVAEAQPGEQIAAHLGRSSETDIRVRNQEIEHFVSAQSQSVSITVIVDGRTGASSAGAFDETSWREVLAEARENATFGTPDEFAGLAEPDGVAVVEQKLWDDDLAAFPTDKKIEIAKELERLVLAEDARIRIDDVNYSDGSTEEASATTLGIRSSSRSNSCYATVSVLVDDNGETQTGWAYALGDSPLVFDLPAAARKAAERATRLLGAVKPASKVTTVVLDPMVTAQFLGIIGSTLNGESVSKGRSIFADRIGEQVASPLVTLVDDPTDSRSYYARETDGDGLAARRNVLMENGVLKMFVHDAYSARRMNTKSTGNAGGCVALQLTPGTKTQEELIAGITEGVLIDSVQGLHSGVNPVSGDFSTGASGLMIRDGKTAEPVREFTIASTLQRMLLDVEAIGCDLDWLPMRATGVSLVISGVTMSGA
;
A
#
# COMPACT_ATOMS: atom_id res chain seq x y z
N MET A 1 29.50 6.21 2.87
CA MET A 1 29.74 5.80 1.46
C MET A 1 29.96 4.29 1.39
N SER A 2 28.96 3.49 1.78
CA SER A 2 29.02 2.02 1.78
C SER A 2 27.88 1.46 0.93
N GLY A 3 28.21 0.72 -0.12
CA GLY A 3 27.34 -0.30 -0.75
C GLY A 3 26.22 0.15 -1.70
N ARG A 4 26.24 1.38 -2.23
CA ARG A 4 25.09 1.98 -2.96
C ARG A 4 24.84 1.54 -4.39
N ALA A 5 25.78 0.88 -5.07
CA ALA A 5 25.70 0.81 -6.51
C ALA A 5 25.51 -0.62 -6.99
N VAL A 6 24.34 -0.90 -7.57
CA VAL A 6 24.18 -1.92 -8.61
C VAL A 6 24.84 -1.40 -9.89
N GLU A 7 26.16 -1.26 -9.84
CA GLU A 7 26.97 -0.66 -10.92
C GLU A 7 26.78 -1.41 -12.22
N ASP A 8 26.57 -2.73 -12.15
CA ASP A 8 26.26 -3.57 -13.30
C ASP A 8 24.93 -3.19 -13.96
N LEU A 9 23.84 -3.09 -13.17
CA LEU A 9 22.53 -2.66 -13.69
C LEU A 9 22.58 -1.23 -14.23
N GLN A 10 23.25 -0.34 -13.51
CA GLN A 10 23.39 1.05 -13.92
C GLN A 10 24.22 1.20 -15.21
N ALA A 11 25.29 0.41 -15.38
CA ALA A 11 26.07 0.41 -16.60
C ALA A 11 25.24 -0.03 -17.82
N ILE A 12 24.35 -1.01 -17.64
CA ILE A 12 23.43 -1.44 -18.71
C ILE A 12 22.39 -0.35 -19.00
N ALA A 13 21.80 0.27 -17.96
CA ALA A 13 20.87 1.39 -18.12
C ALA A 13 21.52 2.54 -18.93
N ASP A 14 22.75 2.91 -18.56
CA ASP A 14 23.54 3.95 -19.20
C ASP A 14 23.87 3.58 -20.66
N ALA A 15 24.19 2.31 -20.94
CA ALA A 15 24.45 1.81 -22.30
C ALA A 15 23.19 1.89 -23.19
N ILE A 16 22.02 1.53 -22.65
CA ILE A 16 20.75 1.61 -23.38
C ILE A 16 20.42 3.05 -23.77
N VAL A 17 20.49 4.00 -22.84
CA VAL A 17 20.16 5.40 -23.14
C VAL A 17 21.19 6.09 -24.05
N ALA A 18 22.42 5.59 -24.09
CA ALA A 18 23.45 6.07 -25.01
C ALA A 18 23.17 5.73 -26.49
N GLU A 19 22.28 4.77 -26.76
CA GLU A 19 21.84 4.39 -28.12
C GLU A 19 20.75 5.33 -28.68
N ALA A 20 20.39 6.39 -27.96
CA ALA A 20 19.37 7.34 -28.38
C ALA A 20 19.72 8.05 -29.70
N GLN A 21 18.75 8.10 -30.60
CA GLN A 21 18.82 8.83 -31.86
C GLN A 21 18.35 10.28 -31.69
N PRO A 22 18.70 11.21 -32.61
CA PRO A 22 18.20 12.58 -32.54
C PRO A 22 16.66 12.63 -32.51
N GLY A 23 16.09 13.32 -31.51
CA GLY A 23 14.64 13.42 -31.32
C GLY A 23 14.01 12.27 -30.53
N GLU A 24 14.79 11.25 -30.16
CA GLU A 24 14.35 10.12 -29.34
C GLU A 24 14.57 10.41 -27.86
N GLN A 25 13.55 10.13 -27.04
CA GLN A 25 13.69 10.03 -25.59
C GLN A 25 13.64 8.56 -25.18
N ILE A 26 14.68 8.07 -24.51
CA ILE A 26 14.76 6.70 -23.98
C ILE A 26 14.77 6.74 -22.45
N ALA A 27 13.95 5.88 -21.83
CA ALA A 27 14.03 5.48 -20.43
C ALA A 27 14.34 3.98 -20.35
N ALA A 28 15.35 3.63 -19.57
CA ALA A 28 15.70 2.26 -19.25
C ALA A 28 15.50 2.04 -17.75
N HIS A 29 14.77 0.99 -17.39
CA HIS A 29 14.61 0.53 -16.01
C HIS A 29 15.02 -0.93 -15.93
N LEU A 30 15.93 -1.24 -15.01
CA LEU A 30 16.41 -2.58 -14.74
C LEU A 30 16.11 -2.93 -13.31
N GLY A 31 15.63 -4.15 -13.08
CA GLY A 31 15.39 -4.67 -11.75
C GLY A 31 15.86 -6.11 -11.64
N ARG A 32 16.38 -6.49 -10.49
CA ARG A 32 16.41 -7.88 -10.05
C ARG A 32 15.86 -7.99 -8.64
N SER A 33 15.13 -9.05 -8.39
CA SER A 33 14.54 -9.32 -7.09
C SER A 33 14.76 -10.76 -6.68
N SER A 34 14.75 -10.99 -5.38
CA SER A 34 14.69 -12.32 -4.78
C SER A 34 13.51 -12.38 -3.83
N GLU A 35 12.83 -13.51 -3.75
CA GLU A 35 11.79 -13.78 -2.76
C GLU A 35 12.00 -15.14 -2.11
N THR A 36 11.70 -15.22 -0.82
CA THR A 36 11.57 -16.46 -0.07
C THR A 36 10.19 -16.47 0.57
N ASP A 37 9.36 -17.47 0.27
CA ASP A 37 8.08 -17.69 0.95
C ASP A 37 8.03 -19.10 1.53
N ILE A 38 7.76 -19.17 2.83
CA ILE A 38 7.77 -20.42 3.61
C ILE A 38 6.44 -20.54 4.33
N ARG A 39 5.61 -21.47 3.85
CA ARG A 39 4.39 -21.83 4.55
C ARG A 39 4.56 -23.14 5.30
N VAL A 40 4.09 -23.14 6.53
CA VAL A 40 4.14 -24.31 7.41
C VAL A 40 2.74 -24.76 7.77
N ARG A 41 2.60 -26.07 7.93
CA ARG A 41 1.39 -26.70 8.44
C ARG A 41 1.76 -27.92 9.26
N ASN A 42 1.19 -28.04 10.45
CA ASN A 42 1.49 -29.12 11.40
C ASN A 42 2.99 -29.26 11.68
N GLN A 43 3.71 -28.14 11.82
CA GLN A 43 5.15 -28.07 12.04
C GLN A 43 6.01 -28.65 10.90
N GLU A 44 5.39 -28.92 9.75
CA GLU A 44 6.06 -29.34 8.52
C GLU A 44 5.99 -28.22 7.47
N ILE A 45 6.96 -28.21 6.55
CA ILE A 45 6.97 -27.24 5.45
C ILE A 45 5.95 -27.70 4.42
N GLU A 46 4.87 -26.93 4.25
CA GLU A 46 3.85 -27.19 3.23
C GLU A 46 4.25 -26.60 1.88
N HIS A 47 4.90 -25.43 1.89
CA HIS A 47 5.31 -24.71 0.70
C HIS A 47 6.62 -23.98 0.94
N PHE A 48 7.53 -24.06 -0.03
CA PHE A 48 8.81 -23.35 -0.01
C PHE A 48 9.09 -22.79 -1.40
N VAL A 49 9.11 -21.48 -1.52
CA VAL A 49 9.53 -20.75 -2.72
C VAL A 49 10.83 -20.04 -2.42
N SER A 50 11.76 -20.16 -3.36
CA SER A 50 12.96 -19.34 -3.44
C SER A 50 13.12 -18.98 -4.90
N ALA A 51 12.72 -17.76 -5.26
CA ALA A 51 12.76 -17.31 -6.64
C ALA A 51 13.67 -16.09 -6.79
N GLN A 52 14.26 -15.99 -7.97
CA GLN A 52 14.97 -14.80 -8.41
C GLN A 52 14.37 -14.39 -9.73
N SER A 53 14.05 -13.11 -9.85
CA SER A 53 13.53 -12.50 -11.06
C SER A 53 14.44 -11.38 -11.49
N GLN A 54 14.51 -11.14 -12.79
CA GLN A 54 15.21 -10.00 -13.34
C GLN A 54 14.45 -9.49 -14.55
N SER A 55 14.52 -8.18 -14.79
CA SER A 55 13.85 -7.54 -15.91
C SER A 55 14.60 -6.32 -16.40
N VAL A 56 14.61 -6.15 -17.72
CA VAL A 56 14.94 -4.88 -18.39
C VAL A 56 13.69 -4.39 -19.09
N SER A 57 13.33 -3.14 -18.85
CA SER A 57 12.19 -2.45 -19.45
C SER A 57 12.67 -1.18 -20.11
N ILE A 58 12.33 -0.99 -21.39
CA ILE A 58 12.76 0.16 -22.17
C ILE A 58 11.52 0.85 -22.72
N THR A 59 11.42 2.16 -22.46
CA THR A 59 10.41 3.04 -23.04
C THR A 59 11.08 4.03 -23.99
N VAL A 60 10.53 4.16 -25.19
CA VAL A 60 10.97 5.08 -26.25
C VAL A 60 9.84 6.04 -26.56
N ILE A 61 10.14 7.33 -26.62
CA ILE A 61 9.23 8.38 -27.05
C ILE A 61 9.86 9.14 -28.21
N VAL A 62 9.17 9.18 -29.35
CA VAL A 62 9.60 9.91 -30.56
C VAL A 62 8.39 10.56 -31.22
N ASP A 63 8.49 11.86 -31.53
CA ASP A 63 7.40 12.66 -32.12
C ASP A 63 6.05 12.52 -31.39
N GLY A 64 6.09 12.47 -30.05
CA GLY A 64 4.91 12.28 -29.20
C GLY A 64 4.32 10.87 -29.20
N ARG A 65 4.98 9.89 -29.83
CA ARG A 65 4.55 8.49 -29.84
C ARG A 65 5.37 7.69 -28.85
N THR A 66 4.70 6.93 -27.99
CA THR A 66 5.34 6.08 -26.98
C THR A 66 5.32 4.62 -27.44
N GLY A 67 6.45 3.94 -27.32
CA GLY A 67 6.57 2.50 -27.43
C GLY A 67 7.37 1.94 -26.26
N ALA A 68 7.02 0.75 -25.79
CA ALA A 68 7.73 0.08 -24.71
C ALA A 68 7.89 -1.40 -25.02
N SER A 69 8.97 -2.01 -24.54
CA SER A 69 9.18 -3.46 -24.50
C SER A 69 9.96 -3.85 -23.25
N SER A 70 9.96 -5.13 -22.90
CA SER A 70 10.66 -5.67 -21.74
C SER A 70 11.10 -7.12 -21.94
N ALA A 71 12.20 -7.51 -21.30
CA ALA A 71 12.67 -8.90 -21.27
C ALA A 71 13.23 -9.31 -19.90
N GLY A 72 13.38 -10.61 -19.68
CA GLY A 72 13.92 -11.20 -18.44
C GLY A 72 15.44 -11.47 -18.48
N ALA A 73 16.18 -10.79 -19.35
CA ALA A 73 17.61 -11.02 -19.58
C ALA A 73 18.36 -9.70 -19.75
N PHE A 74 19.59 -9.66 -19.21
CA PHE A 74 20.46 -8.47 -19.18
C PHE A 74 21.56 -8.47 -20.24
N ASP A 75 21.73 -9.55 -21.00
CA ASP A 75 22.77 -9.60 -22.01
C ASP A 75 22.52 -8.59 -23.14
N GLU A 76 23.61 -8.20 -23.81
CA GLU A 76 23.58 -7.17 -24.84
C GLU A 76 22.66 -7.50 -26.01
N THR A 77 22.55 -8.77 -26.38
CA THR A 77 21.67 -9.17 -27.47
C THR A 77 20.22 -8.91 -27.06
N SER A 78 19.85 -9.35 -25.86
CA SER A 78 18.49 -9.22 -25.33
C SER A 78 18.04 -7.76 -25.21
N TRP A 79 18.82 -6.88 -24.54
CA TRP A 79 18.35 -5.49 -24.37
C TRP A 79 18.34 -4.70 -25.68
N ARG A 80 19.20 -5.04 -26.66
CA ARG A 80 19.16 -4.43 -28.00
C ARG A 80 17.91 -4.83 -28.77
N GLU A 81 17.47 -6.09 -28.65
CA GLU A 81 16.19 -6.55 -29.20
C GLU A 81 15.03 -5.80 -28.55
N VAL A 82 15.02 -5.69 -27.21
CA VAL A 82 13.99 -4.92 -26.47
C VAL A 82 13.94 -3.46 -26.92
N LEU A 83 15.09 -2.80 -27.12
CA LEU A 83 15.14 -1.42 -27.60
C LEU A 83 14.59 -1.32 -29.04
N ALA A 84 14.92 -2.27 -29.92
CA ALA A 84 14.41 -2.30 -31.28
C ALA A 84 12.89 -2.49 -31.30
N GLU A 85 12.36 -3.40 -30.47
CA GLU A 85 10.91 -3.61 -30.32
C GLU A 85 10.21 -2.38 -29.74
N ALA A 86 10.79 -1.71 -28.73
CA ALA A 86 10.22 -0.48 -28.18
C ALA A 86 10.11 0.62 -29.24
N ARG A 87 11.13 0.75 -30.11
CA ARG A 87 11.11 1.67 -31.27
C ARG A 87 10.04 1.28 -32.28
N GLU A 88 9.93 -0.01 -32.62
CA GLU A 88 8.90 -0.50 -33.53
C GLU A 88 7.49 -0.23 -32.97
N ASN A 89 7.28 -0.51 -31.68
CA ASN A 89 6.03 -0.24 -30.97
C ASN A 89 5.65 1.25 -31.02
N ALA A 90 6.62 2.15 -30.91
CA ALA A 90 6.37 3.59 -31.01
C ALA A 90 5.81 3.99 -32.39
N THR A 91 6.14 3.26 -33.47
CA THR A 91 5.60 3.55 -34.82
C THR A 91 4.09 3.30 -34.92
N PHE A 92 3.55 2.40 -34.11
CA PHE A 92 2.11 2.10 -34.05
C PHE A 92 1.36 3.02 -33.08
N GLY A 93 2.06 3.68 -32.15
CA GLY A 93 1.47 4.57 -31.14
C GLY A 93 0.87 5.84 -31.75
N THR A 94 -0.26 6.33 -31.25
CA THR A 94 -0.83 7.62 -31.70
C THR A 94 -0.05 8.78 -31.06
N PRO A 95 0.26 9.87 -31.80
CA PRO A 95 0.90 11.03 -31.19
C PRO A 95 0.05 11.61 -30.04
N ASP A 96 0.71 11.83 -28.91
CA ASP A 96 0.17 12.46 -27.72
C ASP A 96 1.07 13.65 -27.35
N GLU A 97 0.49 14.84 -27.28
CA GLU A 97 1.22 16.07 -26.98
C GLU A 97 1.78 16.11 -25.54
N PHE A 98 1.28 15.26 -24.64
CA PHE A 98 1.73 15.17 -23.25
C PHE A 98 2.77 14.06 -23.03
N ALA A 99 3.06 13.24 -24.04
CA ALA A 99 4.07 12.19 -23.96
C ALA A 99 5.48 12.79 -23.80
N GLY A 100 6.21 12.32 -22.79
CA GLY A 100 7.61 12.67 -22.56
C GLY A 100 8.14 12.11 -21.24
N LEU A 101 9.45 11.94 -21.13
CA LEU A 101 10.11 11.47 -19.91
C LEU A 101 10.26 12.58 -18.87
N ALA A 102 10.38 12.24 -17.59
CA ALA A 102 10.67 13.23 -16.56
C ALA A 102 12.06 13.86 -16.74
N GLU A 103 12.16 15.14 -16.38
CA GLU A 103 13.42 15.87 -16.25
C GLU A 103 13.73 16.09 -14.76
N PRO A 104 15.01 16.09 -14.34
CA PRO A 104 15.39 16.43 -12.97
C PRO A 104 14.80 17.78 -12.54
N ASP A 105 14.06 17.78 -11.43
CA ASP A 105 13.33 18.96 -10.94
C ASP A 105 14.09 19.76 -9.85
N GLY A 106 15.31 19.34 -9.53
CA GLY A 106 16.18 19.96 -8.54
C GLY A 106 15.84 19.64 -7.08
N VAL A 107 14.86 18.77 -6.82
CA VAL A 107 14.58 18.29 -5.46
C VAL A 107 15.64 17.27 -5.05
N ALA A 108 16.26 17.49 -3.90
CA ALA A 108 17.28 16.60 -3.37
C ALA A 108 16.66 15.28 -2.89
N VAL A 109 17.32 14.16 -3.22
CA VAL A 109 16.94 12.84 -2.71
C VAL A 109 17.18 12.79 -1.19
N VAL A 110 16.16 12.35 -0.46
CA VAL A 110 16.28 12.04 0.97
C VAL A 110 16.86 10.63 1.10
N GLU A 111 18.09 10.53 1.62
CA GLU A 111 18.77 9.25 1.78
C GLU A 111 18.09 8.38 2.84
N GLN A 112 17.88 7.10 2.54
CA GLN A 112 17.22 6.14 3.43
C GLN A 112 18.04 4.84 3.60
N LYS A 113 17.93 4.20 4.76
CA LYS A 113 18.45 2.84 4.96
C LYS A 113 17.35 1.84 4.59
N LEU A 114 17.32 1.43 3.32
CA LEU A 114 16.33 0.47 2.81
C LEU A 114 16.87 -0.97 2.69
N TRP A 115 18.17 -1.16 2.92
CA TRP A 115 18.86 -2.45 2.82
C TRP A 115 19.49 -2.85 4.15
N ASP A 116 19.35 -4.13 4.50
CA ASP A 116 20.00 -4.76 5.63
C ASP A 116 20.77 -6.02 5.21
N ASP A 117 22.10 -6.02 5.38
CA ASP A 117 22.96 -7.16 5.02
C ASP A 117 22.71 -8.39 5.91
N ASP A 118 22.28 -8.20 7.16
CA ASP A 118 21.98 -9.30 8.07
C ASP A 118 20.69 -10.01 7.65
N LEU A 119 19.69 -9.27 7.12
CA LEU A 119 18.50 -9.86 6.52
C LEU A 119 18.84 -10.61 5.22
N ALA A 120 19.68 -10.03 4.36
CA ALA A 120 20.09 -10.68 3.11
C ALA A 120 20.84 -12.01 3.37
N ALA A 121 21.58 -12.10 4.48
CA ALA A 121 22.30 -13.29 4.90
C ALA A 121 21.51 -14.20 5.88
N PHE A 122 20.23 -13.90 6.15
CA PHE A 122 19.48 -14.57 7.19
C PHE A 122 19.28 -16.07 6.87
N PRO A 123 19.68 -17.01 7.75
CA PRO A 123 19.68 -18.44 7.42
C PRO A 123 18.28 -19.02 7.19
N THR A 124 18.11 -19.83 6.14
CA THR A 124 16.84 -20.46 5.79
C THR A 124 16.24 -21.31 6.90
N ASP A 125 17.05 -22.03 7.67
CA ASP A 125 16.59 -22.82 8.82
C ASP A 125 15.93 -21.92 9.89
N LYS A 126 16.48 -20.72 10.12
CA LYS A 126 15.88 -19.75 11.05
C LYS A 126 14.57 -19.18 10.54
N LYS A 127 14.45 -18.93 9.23
CA LYS A 127 13.19 -18.52 8.59
C LYS A 127 12.08 -19.56 8.81
N ILE A 128 12.42 -20.84 8.62
CA ILE A 128 11.50 -21.96 8.86
C ILE A 128 11.06 -22.03 10.33
N GLU A 129 12.00 -21.89 11.27
CA GLU A 129 11.68 -21.94 12.70
C GLU A 129 10.78 -20.78 13.14
N ILE A 130 10.88 -19.59 12.52
CA ILE A 130 9.96 -18.47 12.79
C ILE A 130 8.52 -18.84 12.39
N ALA A 131 8.32 -19.39 11.19
CA ALA A 131 6.99 -19.79 10.75
C ALA A 131 6.41 -20.89 11.67
N LYS A 132 7.22 -21.89 12.03
CA LYS A 132 6.80 -22.95 12.96
C LYS A 132 6.47 -22.44 14.36
N GLU A 133 7.27 -21.51 14.88
CA GLU A 133 7.02 -20.90 16.18
C GLU A 133 5.72 -20.11 16.18
N LEU A 134 5.45 -19.33 15.11
CA LEU A 134 4.19 -18.61 14.96
C LEU A 134 2.98 -19.57 14.93
N GLU A 135 3.10 -20.69 14.21
CA GLU A 135 2.06 -21.74 14.20
C GLU A 135 1.83 -22.33 15.59
N ARG A 136 2.92 -22.64 16.33
CA ARG A 136 2.84 -23.20 17.68
C ARG A 136 2.17 -22.22 18.65
N LEU A 137 2.53 -20.93 18.56
CA LEU A 137 1.99 -19.88 19.41
C LEU A 137 0.49 -19.72 19.16
N VAL A 138 0.06 -19.59 17.90
CA VAL A 138 -1.36 -19.35 17.61
C VAL A 138 -2.26 -20.55 17.96
N LEU A 139 -1.78 -21.78 17.79
CA LEU A 139 -2.50 -22.99 18.21
C LEU A 139 -2.63 -23.12 19.73
N ALA A 140 -1.76 -22.46 20.50
CA ALA A 140 -1.80 -22.47 21.95
C ALA A 140 -2.80 -21.45 22.54
N GLU A 141 -3.32 -20.51 21.74
CA GLU A 141 -4.22 -19.44 22.21
C GLU A 141 -5.66 -19.95 22.50
N ASP A 142 -6.21 -20.84 21.66
CA ASP A 142 -7.55 -21.42 21.85
C ASP A 142 -7.61 -22.81 21.18
N ALA A 143 -8.14 -23.81 21.91
CA ALA A 143 -8.21 -25.19 21.42
C ALA A 143 -9.12 -25.41 20.20
N ARG A 144 -9.97 -24.43 19.85
CA ARG A 144 -10.84 -24.46 18.66
C ARG A 144 -10.14 -23.94 17.41
N ILE A 145 -8.97 -23.33 17.54
CA ILE A 145 -8.21 -22.76 16.42
C ILE A 145 -7.71 -23.87 15.50
N ARG A 146 -7.89 -23.64 14.19
CA ARG A 146 -7.25 -24.38 13.10
C ARG A 146 -6.46 -23.40 12.25
N ILE A 147 -5.33 -23.85 11.71
CA ILE A 147 -4.52 -23.05 10.79
C ILE A 147 -5.20 -22.98 9.42
N ASP A 148 -5.38 -21.77 8.91
CA ASP A 148 -5.66 -21.53 7.50
C ASP A 148 -4.32 -21.42 6.74
N ASP A 149 -3.50 -20.47 7.17
CA ASP A 149 -2.19 -20.16 6.59
C ASP A 149 -1.24 -19.60 7.66
N VAL A 150 0.01 -20.05 7.67
CA VAL A 150 1.11 -19.42 8.42
C VAL A 150 2.28 -19.30 7.49
N ASN A 151 2.79 -18.08 7.32
CA ASN A 151 3.83 -17.77 6.36
C ASN A 151 4.94 -16.94 6.99
N TYR A 152 6.18 -17.24 6.63
CA TYR A 152 7.28 -16.30 6.68
C TYR A 152 7.61 -15.88 5.24
N SER A 153 7.83 -14.59 5.02
CA SER A 153 8.25 -14.04 3.74
C SER A 153 9.43 -13.08 3.91
N ASP A 154 10.42 -13.16 3.03
CA ASP A 154 11.35 -12.07 2.81
C ASP A 154 11.67 -11.89 1.33
N GLY A 155 12.13 -10.69 1.00
CA GLY A 155 12.54 -10.38 -0.35
C GLY A 155 13.55 -9.26 -0.41
N SER A 156 14.23 -9.19 -1.53
CA SER A 156 15.16 -8.11 -1.85
C SER A 156 14.93 -7.64 -3.27
N THR A 157 15.17 -6.37 -3.52
CA THR A 157 15.08 -5.77 -4.84
C THR A 157 16.28 -4.86 -5.04
N GLU A 158 16.84 -4.90 -6.24
CA GLU A 158 17.87 -3.98 -6.69
C GLU A 158 17.48 -3.43 -8.04
N GLU A 159 17.56 -2.11 -8.19
CA GLU A 159 17.03 -1.40 -9.36
C GLU A 159 18.02 -0.35 -9.85
N ALA A 160 18.02 -0.12 -11.16
CA ALA A 160 18.69 1.00 -11.79
C ALA A 160 17.79 1.61 -12.87
N SER A 161 17.81 2.93 -12.96
CA SER A 161 17.09 3.68 -13.97
C SER A 161 17.99 4.72 -14.61
N ALA A 162 17.85 4.90 -15.93
CA ALA A 162 18.49 5.98 -16.67
C ALA A 162 17.53 6.53 -17.72
N THR A 163 17.57 7.84 -17.94
CA THR A 163 16.85 8.49 -19.04
C THR A 163 17.76 9.42 -19.83
N THR A 164 17.46 9.56 -21.11
CA THR A 164 18.05 10.57 -22.00
C THR A 164 17.89 12.02 -21.53
N LEU A 165 16.97 12.27 -20.58
CA LEU A 165 16.71 13.59 -20.00
C LEU A 165 17.45 13.83 -18.67
N GLY A 166 18.36 12.93 -18.29
CA GLY A 166 19.28 13.14 -17.17
C GLY A 166 18.82 12.58 -15.83
N ILE A 167 17.73 11.80 -15.79
CA ILE A 167 17.42 10.96 -14.63
C ILE A 167 18.40 9.80 -14.63
N ARG A 168 19.06 9.58 -13.51
CA ARG A 168 19.99 8.46 -13.28
C ARG A 168 19.95 8.08 -11.81
N SER A 169 19.38 6.93 -11.49
CA SER A 169 19.19 6.49 -10.11
C SER A 169 19.41 4.98 -9.97
N SER A 170 19.89 4.56 -8.81
CA SER A 170 20.04 3.16 -8.45
C SER A 170 19.73 2.98 -6.97
N SER A 171 19.02 1.92 -6.63
CA SER A 171 18.61 1.63 -5.25
C SER A 171 18.62 0.13 -4.98
N ARG A 172 18.70 -0.20 -3.69
CA ARG A 172 18.53 -1.56 -3.18
C ARG A 172 17.63 -1.50 -1.96
N SER A 173 16.73 -2.45 -1.84
CA SER A 173 15.88 -2.62 -0.66
C SER A 173 15.69 -4.09 -0.31
N ASN A 174 15.46 -4.38 0.97
CA ASN A 174 14.98 -5.68 1.40
C ASN A 174 14.02 -5.54 2.58
N SER A 175 13.14 -6.52 2.72
CA SER A 175 12.07 -6.52 3.72
C SER A 175 11.69 -7.94 4.10
N CYS A 176 11.15 -8.10 5.30
CA CYS A 176 10.64 -9.37 5.78
C CYS A 176 9.37 -9.18 6.60
N TYR A 177 8.54 -10.21 6.64
CA TYR A 177 7.37 -10.27 7.51
C TYR A 177 6.97 -11.71 7.82
N ALA A 178 6.20 -11.89 8.88
CA ALA A 178 5.47 -13.13 9.13
C ALA A 178 3.97 -12.85 9.20
N THR A 179 3.15 -13.76 8.69
CA THR A 179 1.68 -13.66 8.72
C THR A 179 1.06 -14.94 9.24
N VAL A 180 -0.11 -14.80 9.85
CA VAL A 180 -0.92 -15.91 10.32
C VAL A 180 -2.40 -15.62 10.06
N SER A 181 -3.06 -16.59 9.44
CA SER A 181 -4.51 -16.70 9.25
C SER A 181 -4.99 -17.96 9.97
N VAL A 182 -6.05 -17.83 10.76
CA VAL A 182 -6.65 -18.94 11.49
C VAL A 182 -8.15 -19.00 11.30
N LEU A 183 -8.69 -20.21 11.44
CA LEU A 183 -10.12 -20.49 11.46
C LEU A 183 -10.53 -20.95 12.85
N VAL A 184 -11.69 -20.52 13.30
CA VAL A 184 -12.35 -21.06 14.50
C VAL A 184 -13.74 -21.51 14.12
N ASP A 185 -14.03 -22.78 14.38
CA ASP A 185 -15.37 -23.35 14.20
C ASP A 185 -16.11 -23.37 15.54
N ASP A 186 -17.31 -22.81 15.58
CA ASP A 186 -18.21 -22.92 16.73
C ASP A 186 -19.66 -23.01 16.26
N ASN A 187 -20.40 -24.02 16.73
CA ASN A 187 -21.81 -24.25 16.42
C ASN A 187 -22.21 -24.20 14.92
N GLY A 188 -21.31 -24.64 14.02
CA GLY A 188 -21.56 -24.65 12.58
C GLY A 188 -21.24 -23.33 11.87
N GLU A 189 -20.67 -22.35 12.58
CA GLU A 189 -20.08 -21.14 12.01
C GLU A 189 -18.55 -21.26 11.98
N THR A 190 -17.94 -20.80 10.90
CA THR A 190 -16.49 -20.64 10.79
C THR A 190 -16.16 -19.16 10.77
N GLN A 191 -15.28 -18.73 11.67
CA GLN A 191 -14.72 -17.37 11.71
C GLN A 191 -13.25 -17.38 11.35
N THR A 192 -12.77 -16.30 10.75
CA THR A 192 -11.37 -16.13 10.38
C THR A 192 -10.74 -15.00 11.19
N GLY A 193 -9.53 -15.22 11.68
CA GLY A 193 -8.70 -14.18 12.28
C GLY A 193 -7.35 -14.11 11.59
N TRP A 194 -6.83 -12.90 11.44
CA TRP A 194 -5.56 -12.68 10.76
C TRP A 194 -4.73 -11.62 11.48
N ALA A 195 -3.42 -11.85 11.51
CA ALA A 195 -2.43 -10.93 12.02
C ALA A 195 -1.08 -11.15 11.35
N TYR A 196 -0.13 -10.29 11.71
CA TYR A 196 1.18 -10.23 11.11
C TYR A 196 2.21 -9.77 12.15
N ALA A 197 3.49 -10.05 11.89
CA ALA A 197 4.62 -9.46 12.57
C ALA A 197 5.52 -8.80 11.51
N LEU A 198 5.81 -7.51 11.71
CA LEU A 198 6.71 -6.73 10.87
C LEU A 198 7.97 -6.36 11.64
N GLY A 199 9.01 -6.07 10.88
CA GLY A 199 10.29 -5.61 11.40
C GLY A 199 11.27 -5.37 10.25
N ASP A 200 12.28 -4.56 10.52
CA ASP A 200 13.48 -4.44 9.69
C ASP A 200 14.35 -5.71 9.74
N SER A 201 14.12 -6.56 10.75
CA SER A 201 14.75 -7.86 10.91
C SER A 201 13.74 -8.90 11.43
N PRO A 202 13.87 -10.18 11.05
CA PRO A 202 13.07 -11.25 11.64
C PRO A 202 13.26 -11.39 13.14
N LEU A 203 14.38 -10.90 13.68
CA LEU A 203 14.73 -10.98 15.10
C LEU A 203 13.91 -10.05 15.99
N VAL A 204 13.26 -9.02 15.43
CA VAL A 204 12.43 -8.07 16.18
C VAL A 204 10.94 -8.36 16.08
N PHE A 205 10.55 -9.43 15.36
CA PHE A 205 9.16 -9.83 15.23
C PHE A 205 8.54 -10.18 16.59
N ASP A 206 7.42 -9.53 16.93
CA ASP A 206 6.58 -9.91 18.07
C ASP A 206 5.58 -11.00 17.64
N LEU A 207 6.10 -12.22 17.45
CA LEU A 207 5.27 -13.39 17.10
C LEU A 207 4.18 -13.67 18.13
N PRO A 208 4.42 -13.57 19.46
CA PRO A 208 3.36 -13.71 20.44
C PRO A 208 2.22 -12.69 20.28
N ALA A 209 2.52 -11.43 19.98
CA ALA A 209 1.47 -10.44 19.71
C ALA A 209 0.68 -10.76 18.44
N ALA A 210 1.35 -11.19 17.36
CA ALA A 210 0.68 -11.63 16.15
C ALA A 210 -0.25 -12.82 16.41
N ALA A 211 0.23 -13.85 17.12
CA ALA A 211 -0.56 -15.02 17.49
C ALA A 211 -1.82 -14.63 18.31
N ARG A 212 -1.64 -13.84 19.39
CA ARG A 212 -2.76 -13.35 20.21
C ARG A 212 -3.77 -12.56 19.37
N LYS A 213 -3.30 -11.64 18.53
CA LYS A 213 -4.17 -10.79 17.69
C LYS A 213 -4.97 -11.61 16.68
N ALA A 214 -4.36 -12.62 16.05
CA ALA A 214 -5.08 -13.51 15.14
C ALA A 214 -6.14 -14.34 15.86
N ALA A 215 -5.80 -14.92 17.01
CA ALA A 215 -6.72 -15.69 17.84
C ALA A 215 -7.89 -14.84 18.35
N GLU A 216 -7.61 -13.65 18.88
CA GLU A 216 -8.61 -12.68 19.34
C GLU A 216 -9.57 -12.31 18.20
N ARG A 217 -9.02 -12.00 17.01
CA ARG A 217 -9.83 -11.63 15.84
C ARG A 217 -10.74 -12.76 15.37
N ALA A 218 -10.28 -14.01 15.41
CA ALA A 218 -11.10 -15.15 15.02
C ALA A 218 -12.20 -15.46 16.06
N THR A 219 -11.87 -15.39 17.34
CA THR A 219 -12.78 -15.80 18.42
C THR A 219 -13.81 -14.74 18.78
N ARG A 220 -13.48 -13.44 18.65
CA ARG A 220 -14.39 -12.34 19.05
C ARG A 220 -15.67 -12.25 18.22
N LEU A 221 -15.69 -12.80 17.01
CA LEU A 221 -16.87 -12.81 16.12
C LEU A 221 -17.72 -14.08 16.22
N LEU A 222 -17.41 -14.99 17.14
CA LEU A 222 -18.23 -16.18 17.36
C LEU A 222 -19.61 -15.81 17.91
N GLY A 223 -20.66 -16.39 17.32
CA GLY A 223 -22.03 -16.07 17.68
C GLY A 223 -22.47 -14.67 17.23
N ALA A 224 -21.76 -14.08 16.27
CA ALA A 224 -22.12 -12.78 15.72
C ALA A 224 -23.50 -12.80 15.06
N VAL A 225 -24.32 -11.81 15.41
CA VAL A 225 -25.69 -11.68 14.92
C VAL A 225 -25.81 -10.59 13.86
N LYS A 226 -26.90 -10.61 13.10
CA LYS A 226 -27.22 -9.52 12.18
C LYS A 226 -27.75 -8.32 12.96
N PRO A 227 -27.12 -7.13 12.89
CA PRO A 227 -27.58 -5.95 13.61
C PRO A 227 -28.83 -5.35 12.97
N ALA A 228 -29.61 -4.57 13.72
CA ALA A 228 -30.75 -3.83 13.18
C ALA A 228 -30.28 -2.66 12.28
N SER A 229 -31.04 -2.39 11.22
CA SER A 229 -30.73 -1.29 10.31
C SER A 229 -30.90 0.09 10.96
N LYS A 230 -29.88 0.97 10.86
CA LYS A 230 -29.89 2.32 11.42
C LYS A 230 -28.78 3.21 10.83
N VAL A 231 -28.86 4.51 11.05
CA VAL A 231 -27.71 5.41 10.93
C VAL A 231 -26.97 5.45 12.26
N THR A 232 -25.66 5.30 12.26
CA THR A 232 -24.86 5.14 13.48
C THR A 232 -23.45 5.72 13.32
N THR A 233 -22.78 5.96 14.45
CA THR A 233 -21.34 6.21 14.47
C THR A 233 -20.58 4.90 14.28
N VAL A 234 -19.56 4.92 13.44
CA VAL A 234 -18.62 3.82 13.22
C VAL A 234 -17.24 4.20 13.73
N VAL A 235 -16.56 3.24 14.33
CA VAL A 235 -15.11 3.31 14.59
C VAL A 235 -14.46 2.33 13.63
N LEU A 236 -13.57 2.79 12.76
CA LEU A 236 -12.83 1.90 11.87
C LEU A 236 -11.59 1.39 12.60
N ASP A 237 -11.39 0.07 12.61
CA ASP A 237 -10.11 -0.55 12.98
C ASP A 237 -8.99 0.02 12.09
N PRO A 238 -7.75 0.17 12.60
CA PRO A 238 -6.62 0.68 11.82
C PRO A 238 -6.47 0.07 10.42
N MET A 239 -6.70 -1.23 10.27
CA MET A 239 -6.61 -1.91 8.97
C MET A 239 -7.70 -1.44 8.00
N VAL A 240 -8.93 -1.25 8.48
CA VAL A 240 -10.05 -0.74 7.69
C VAL A 240 -9.81 0.73 7.30
N THR A 241 -9.21 1.52 8.20
CA THR A 241 -8.80 2.89 7.89
C THR A 241 -7.74 2.93 6.79
N ALA A 242 -6.71 2.08 6.84
CA ALA A 242 -5.70 2.02 5.78
C ALA A 242 -6.30 1.67 4.41
N GLN A 243 -7.25 0.74 4.37
CA GLN A 243 -7.99 0.40 3.15
C GLN A 243 -8.81 1.59 2.63
N PHE A 244 -9.52 2.30 3.53
CA PHE A 244 -10.26 3.51 3.20
C PHE A 244 -9.34 4.61 2.64
N LEU A 245 -8.19 4.85 3.28
CA LEU A 245 -7.20 5.82 2.81
C LEU A 245 -6.63 5.45 1.43
N GLY A 246 -6.38 4.17 1.16
CA GLY A 246 -5.96 3.71 -0.16
C GLY A 246 -6.95 4.09 -1.27
N ILE A 247 -8.26 3.97 -0.99
CA ILE A 247 -9.32 4.40 -1.91
C ILE A 247 -9.27 5.92 -2.09
N ILE A 248 -9.20 6.69 -1.00
CA ILE A 248 -9.09 8.16 -1.07
C ILE A 248 -7.85 8.56 -1.90
N GLY A 249 -6.71 7.92 -1.68
CA GLY A 249 -5.48 8.14 -2.45
C GLY A 249 -5.67 7.96 -3.96
N SER A 250 -6.44 6.95 -4.38
CA SER A 250 -6.74 6.72 -5.80
C SER A 250 -7.54 7.87 -6.45
N THR A 251 -8.38 8.56 -5.66
CA THR A 251 -9.14 9.73 -6.10
C THR A 251 -8.29 11.00 -6.18
N LEU A 252 -7.13 11.03 -5.52
CA LEU A 252 -6.20 12.16 -5.51
C LEU A 252 -5.12 12.06 -6.61
N ASN A 253 -5.16 11.00 -7.42
CA ASN A 253 -4.25 10.79 -8.53
C ASN A 253 -4.56 11.74 -9.70
N GLY A 254 -3.54 12.42 -10.21
CA GLY A 254 -3.64 13.41 -11.28
C GLY A 254 -4.17 12.85 -12.60
N GLU A 255 -3.90 11.59 -12.92
CA GLU A 255 -4.49 10.91 -14.07
C GLU A 255 -6.00 10.75 -13.90
N SER A 256 -6.45 10.28 -12.73
CA SER A 256 -7.88 10.18 -12.38
C SER A 256 -8.58 11.53 -12.50
N VAL A 257 -7.96 12.59 -11.97
CA VAL A 257 -8.49 13.97 -12.05
C VAL A 257 -8.59 14.43 -13.51
N SER A 258 -7.52 14.29 -14.29
CA SER A 258 -7.48 14.69 -15.71
C SER A 258 -8.48 13.93 -16.60
N LYS A 259 -8.95 12.76 -16.17
CA LYS A 259 -9.97 11.94 -16.86
C LYS A 259 -11.38 12.19 -16.32
N GLY A 260 -11.59 13.14 -15.40
CA GLY A 260 -12.89 13.41 -14.79
C GLY A 260 -13.38 12.27 -13.89
N ARG A 261 -12.47 11.47 -13.33
CA ARG A 261 -12.74 10.28 -12.50
C ARG A 261 -12.42 10.51 -11.03
N SER A 262 -12.42 11.78 -10.59
CA SER A 262 -12.18 12.17 -9.21
C SER A 262 -13.29 13.04 -8.68
N ILE A 263 -13.78 12.69 -7.50
CA ILE A 263 -14.74 13.47 -6.71
C ILE A 263 -14.19 14.80 -6.16
N PHE A 264 -12.88 15.03 -6.31
CA PHE A 264 -12.19 16.21 -5.83
C PHE A 264 -11.78 17.18 -6.95
N ALA A 265 -12.06 16.85 -8.22
CA ALA A 265 -11.73 17.70 -9.35
C ALA A 265 -12.26 19.13 -9.15
N ASP A 266 -11.40 20.13 -9.44
CA ASP A 266 -11.67 21.56 -9.28
C ASP A 266 -11.91 22.07 -7.84
N ARG A 267 -11.59 21.27 -6.81
CA ARG A 267 -11.84 21.62 -5.39
C ARG A 267 -10.60 22.00 -4.59
N ILE A 268 -9.47 22.28 -5.24
CA ILE A 268 -8.25 22.72 -4.54
C ILE A 268 -8.56 24.03 -3.77
N GLY A 269 -8.20 24.06 -2.49
CA GLY A 269 -8.48 25.17 -1.58
C GLY A 269 -9.84 25.07 -0.87
N GLU A 270 -10.69 24.11 -1.21
CA GLU A 270 -11.96 23.88 -0.52
C GLU A 270 -11.80 22.97 0.71
N GLN A 271 -12.71 23.15 1.66
CA GLN A 271 -12.92 22.20 2.76
C GLN A 271 -13.61 20.94 2.22
N VAL A 272 -12.85 19.85 2.09
CA VAL A 272 -13.33 18.56 1.56
C VAL A 272 -13.40 17.46 2.61
N ALA A 273 -12.86 17.70 3.80
CA ALA A 273 -12.88 16.80 4.94
C ALA A 273 -13.04 17.58 6.26
N SER A 274 -13.22 16.88 7.37
CA SER A 274 -13.23 17.46 8.71
C SER A 274 -11.94 18.25 8.99
N PRO A 275 -11.99 19.37 9.75
CA PRO A 275 -10.80 20.10 10.17
C PRO A 275 -9.76 19.27 10.95
N LEU A 276 -10.15 18.10 11.46
CA LEU A 276 -9.25 17.15 12.11
C LEU A 276 -8.34 16.40 11.12
N VAL A 277 -8.72 16.37 9.83
CA VAL A 277 -8.05 15.56 8.81
C VAL A 277 -6.87 16.32 8.23
N THR A 278 -5.65 15.88 8.53
CA THR A 278 -4.46 16.20 7.75
C THR A 278 -3.93 14.91 7.15
N LEU A 279 -4.04 14.79 5.83
CA LEU A 279 -3.67 13.62 5.04
C LEU A 279 -2.40 13.90 4.24
N VAL A 280 -1.39 13.05 4.41
CA VAL A 280 -0.06 13.20 3.83
C VAL A 280 0.31 11.93 3.10
N ASP A 281 1.00 12.04 1.97
CA ASP A 281 1.76 10.94 1.37
C ASP A 281 3.25 11.21 1.63
N ASP A 282 3.92 10.34 2.39
CA ASP A 282 5.33 10.55 2.77
C ASP A 282 6.19 9.29 2.59
N PRO A 283 6.70 9.05 1.37
CA PRO A 283 7.59 7.92 1.11
C PRO A 283 9.02 8.14 1.65
N THR A 284 9.29 9.29 2.29
CA THR A 284 10.59 9.61 2.92
C THR A 284 10.66 9.21 4.39
N ASP A 285 9.54 8.74 4.96
CA ASP A 285 9.51 8.16 6.30
C ASP A 285 9.91 6.68 6.25
N SER A 286 11.08 6.36 6.80
CA SER A 286 11.64 5.01 6.78
C SER A 286 10.85 3.97 7.57
N ARG A 287 9.83 4.38 8.33
CA ARG A 287 8.89 3.45 9.00
C ARG A 287 7.83 2.91 8.06
N SER A 288 7.60 3.58 6.93
CA SER A 288 6.69 3.10 5.89
C SER A 288 7.24 1.83 5.25
N TYR A 289 6.38 0.82 5.09
CA TYR A 289 6.71 -0.38 4.33
C TYR A 289 7.01 -0.08 2.85
N TYR A 290 6.52 1.05 2.35
CA TYR A 290 6.70 1.53 0.97
C TYR A 290 7.63 2.75 0.90
N ALA A 291 8.50 2.93 1.90
CA ALA A 291 9.55 3.94 1.89
C ALA A 291 10.43 3.79 0.64
N ARG A 292 10.73 4.91 -0.03
CA ARG A 292 11.55 4.94 -1.26
C ARG A 292 12.24 6.28 -1.46
N GLU A 293 13.41 6.26 -2.08
CA GLU A 293 14.21 7.47 -2.37
C GLU A 293 13.73 8.21 -3.63
N THR A 294 13.21 7.48 -4.61
CA THR A 294 12.70 8.02 -5.87
C THR A 294 11.34 7.42 -6.24
N ASP A 295 10.58 8.11 -7.09
CA ASP A 295 9.34 7.59 -7.68
C ASP A 295 9.59 6.75 -8.94
N GLY A 296 8.51 6.30 -9.60
CA GLY A 296 8.60 5.48 -10.82
C GLY A 296 9.16 6.21 -12.05
N ASP A 297 9.27 7.54 -12.03
CA ASP A 297 9.89 8.36 -13.08
C ASP A 297 11.37 8.67 -12.72
N GLY A 298 11.85 8.19 -11.57
CA GLY A 298 13.18 8.44 -11.02
C GLY A 298 13.35 9.82 -10.40
N LEU A 299 12.26 10.55 -10.13
CA LEU A 299 12.30 11.83 -9.40
C LEU A 299 12.39 11.57 -7.89
N ALA A 300 13.03 12.48 -7.16
CA ALA A 300 13.14 12.37 -5.70
C ALA A 300 11.75 12.25 -5.05
N ALA A 301 11.59 11.24 -4.20
CA ALA A 301 10.42 11.09 -3.35
C ALA A 301 10.37 12.23 -2.32
N ARG A 302 9.18 12.65 -1.93
CA ARG A 302 8.98 13.80 -1.06
C ARG A 302 7.68 13.71 -0.28
N ARG A 303 7.65 14.36 0.87
CA ARG A 303 6.45 14.50 1.69
C ARG A 303 5.46 15.47 1.03
N ASN A 304 4.30 14.97 0.63
CA ASN A 304 3.21 15.74 0.02
C ASN A 304 2.02 15.85 0.98
N VAL A 305 1.67 17.07 1.37
CA VAL A 305 0.47 17.34 2.20
C VAL A 305 -0.73 17.46 1.27
N LEU A 306 -1.51 16.38 1.15
CA LEU A 306 -2.64 16.31 0.23
C LEU A 306 -3.85 17.08 0.76
N MET A 307 -4.12 16.91 2.06
CA MET A 307 -5.13 17.68 2.79
C MET A 307 -4.53 18.21 4.08
N GLU A 308 -4.83 19.46 4.43
CA GLU A 308 -4.38 20.09 5.68
C GLU A 308 -5.58 20.69 6.38
N ASN A 309 -5.85 20.25 7.61
CA ASN A 309 -7.04 20.65 8.37
C ASN A 309 -8.33 20.58 7.54
N GLY A 310 -8.46 19.50 6.78
CA GLY A 310 -9.58 19.17 5.90
C GLY A 310 -9.67 19.98 4.59
N VAL A 311 -8.73 20.88 4.34
CA VAL A 311 -8.64 21.64 3.09
C VAL A 311 -7.80 20.88 2.07
N LEU A 312 -8.33 20.66 0.86
CA LEU A 312 -7.57 20.04 -0.24
C LEU A 312 -6.46 20.97 -0.72
N LYS A 313 -5.21 20.51 -0.71
CA LYS A 313 -4.03 21.32 -1.08
C LYS A 313 -3.48 20.98 -2.44
N MET A 314 -3.45 19.69 -2.79
CA MET A 314 -2.84 19.23 -4.03
C MET A 314 -3.34 17.85 -4.44
N PHE A 315 -3.14 17.53 -5.71
CA PHE A 315 -3.18 16.17 -6.25
C PHE A 315 -1.76 15.64 -6.42
N VAL A 316 -1.63 14.33 -6.56
CA VAL A 316 -0.34 13.69 -6.85
C VAL A 316 -0.17 13.48 -8.35
N HIS A 317 1.01 13.82 -8.87
CA HIS A 317 1.30 13.78 -10.30
C HIS A 317 2.62 13.05 -10.59
N ASP A 318 2.59 12.21 -11.62
CA ASP A 318 3.76 11.81 -12.42
C ASP A 318 4.07 12.89 -13.47
N ALA A 319 5.12 12.70 -14.29
CA ALA A 319 5.47 13.67 -15.32
C ALA A 319 4.36 13.85 -16.38
N TYR A 320 3.70 12.75 -16.78
CA TYR A 320 2.67 12.79 -17.82
C TYR A 320 1.42 13.57 -17.38
N SER A 321 0.83 13.18 -16.25
CA SER A 321 -0.35 13.84 -15.69
C SER A 321 -0.04 15.28 -15.29
N ALA A 322 1.19 15.59 -14.87
CA ALA A 322 1.62 16.97 -14.64
C ALA A 322 1.55 17.81 -15.92
N ARG A 323 2.09 17.32 -17.04
CA ARG A 323 1.99 18.04 -18.34
C ARG A 323 0.55 18.22 -18.78
N ARG A 324 -0.24 17.15 -18.70
CA ARG A 324 -1.65 17.16 -19.10
C ARG A 324 -2.50 18.17 -18.30
N MET A 325 -2.17 18.34 -17.03
CA MET A 325 -2.84 19.28 -16.13
C MET A 325 -2.15 20.64 -16.04
N ASN A 326 -1.13 20.90 -16.89
CA ASN A 326 -0.34 22.13 -16.88
C ASN A 326 0.21 22.50 -15.49
N THR A 327 0.75 21.51 -14.79
CA THR A 327 1.35 21.62 -13.46
C THR A 327 2.73 20.93 -13.43
N LYS A 328 3.30 20.72 -12.24
CA LYS A 328 4.57 20.02 -12.04
C LYS A 328 4.34 18.63 -11.42
N SER A 329 5.25 17.71 -11.70
CA SER A 329 5.29 16.41 -10.99
C SER A 329 5.47 16.66 -9.50
N THR A 330 4.86 15.78 -8.70
CA THR A 330 4.96 15.82 -7.23
C THR A 330 5.87 14.71 -6.70
N GLY A 331 6.58 13.99 -7.58
CA GLY A 331 7.37 12.82 -7.21
C GLY A 331 6.49 11.62 -6.86
N ASN A 332 5.40 11.43 -7.61
CA ASN A 332 4.39 10.39 -7.38
C ASN A 332 4.09 9.54 -8.61
N ALA A 333 5.06 9.30 -9.48
CA ALA A 333 4.95 8.19 -10.43
C ALA A 333 4.76 6.87 -9.65
N GLY A 334 3.66 6.19 -9.95
CA GLY A 334 3.13 5.05 -9.17
C GLY A 334 2.04 5.40 -8.15
N GLY A 335 1.63 6.66 -8.04
CA GLY A 335 0.57 7.15 -7.15
C GLY A 335 1.03 7.44 -5.72
N CYS A 336 0.05 7.54 -4.81
CA CYS A 336 0.34 7.57 -3.38
C CYS A 336 0.81 6.18 -2.93
N VAL A 337 1.82 6.14 -2.08
CA VAL A 337 2.45 4.89 -1.62
C VAL A 337 2.65 4.84 -0.11
N ALA A 338 2.57 5.98 0.58
CA ALA A 338 2.81 6.08 2.02
C ALA A 338 1.82 7.08 2.65
N LEU A 339 0.53 6.81 2.47
CA LEU A 339 -0.54 7.65 3.01
C LEU A 339 -0.63 7.54 4.53
N GLN A 340 -0.77 8.68 5.19
CA GLN A 340 -0.92 8.75 6.63
C GLN A 340 -1.82 9.92 7.04
N LEU A 341 -2.66 9.65 8.04
CA LEU A 341 -3.35 10.69 8.78
C LEU A 341 -2.46 11.15 9.92
N THR A 342 -2.49 12.45 10.24
CA THR A 342 -1.89 12.94 11.47
C THR A 342 -2.64 12.31 12.66
N PRO A 343 -1.98 11.52 13.53
CA PRO A 343 -2.65 10.85 14.63
C PRO A 343 -3.18 11.85 15.65
N GLY A 344 -4.29 11.50 16.28
CA GLY A 344 -4.80 12.22 17.44
C GLY A 344 -4.09 11.81 18.72
N THR A 345 -4.72 12.08 19.86
CA THR A 345 -4.12 11.87 21.18
C THR A 345 -4.80 10.79 22.02
N LYS A 346 -5.92 10.22 21.53
CA LYS A 346 -6.73 9.26 22.27
C LYS A 346 -6.51 7.84 21.76
N THR A 347 -6.51 6.86 22.65
CA THR A 347 -6.50 5.44 22.25
C THR A 347 -7.85 5.03 21.65
N GLN A 348 -7.90 3.89 20.96
CA GLN A 348 -9.17 3.36 20.44
C GLN A 348 -10.20 3.16 21.57
N GLU A 349 -9.78 2.68 22.73
CA GLU A 349 -10.65 2.48 23.90
C GLU A 349 -11.19 3.81 24.42
N GLU A 350 -10.36 4.87 24.45
CA GLU A 350 -10.80 6.21 24.85
C GLU A 350 -11.75 6.86 23.84
N LEU A 351 -11.58 6.56 22.55
CA LEU A 351 -12.52 6.96 21.50
C LEU A 351 -13.86 6.22 21.67
N ILE A 352 -13.82 4.91 21.85
CA ILE A 352 -15.00 4.07 22.10
C ILE A 352 -15.73 4.52 23.36
N ALA A 353 -15.01 4.83 24.44
CA ALA A 353 -15.59 5.31 25.70
C ALA A 353 -16.44 6.58 25.55
N GLY A 354 -16.19 7.39 24.52
CA GLY A 354 -16.98 8.58 24.19
C GLY A 354 -18.28 8.30 23.41
N ILE A 355 -18.53 7.05 23.00
CA ILE A 355 -19.63 6.67 22.11
C ILE A 355 -20.69 5.91 22.90
N THR A 356 -21.89 6.51 23.05
CA THR A 356 -23.02 5.84 23.71
C THR A 356 -23.53 4.65 22.89
N GLU A 357 -23.66 4.82 21.58
CA GLU A 357 -24.09 3.76 20.68
C GLU A 357 -23.37 3.86 19.34
N GLY A 358 -22.77 2.77 18.89
CA GLY A 358 -21.99 2.73 17.65
C GLY A 358 -21.65 1.31 17.22
N VAL A 359 -20.71 1.19 16.31
CA VAL A 359 -20.12 -0.10 15.92
C VAL A 359 -18.63 0.09 15.62
N LEU A 360 -17.79 -0.76 16.18
CA LEU A 360 -16.40 -0.93 15.78
C LEU A 360 -16.39 -1.85 14.55
N ILE A 361 -15.89 -1.35 13.43
CA ILE A 361 -15.76 -2.09 12.17
C ILE A 361 -14.38 -2.72 12.13
N ASP A 362 -14.35 -4.03 12.28
CA ASP A 362 -13.13 -4.83 12.34
C ASP A 362 -12.66 -5.29 10.96
N SER A 363 -13.62 -5.54 10.07
CA SER A 363 -13.32 -5.93 8.70
C SER A 363 -14.38 -5.39 7.75
N VAL A 364 -13.96 -5.14 6.52
CA VAL A 364 -14.82 -4.84 5.39
C VAL A 364 -14.55 -5.80 4.25
N GLN A 365 -15.61 -6.14 3.52
CA GLN A 365 -15.56 -7.05 2.38
C GLN A 365 -16.18 -6.38 1.16
N GLY A 366 -15.64 -6.71 -0.02
CA GLY A 366 -16.16 -6.21 -1.29
C GLY A 366 -15.80 -4.76 -1.60
N LEU A 367 -14.69 -4.21 -1.06
CA LEU A 367 -14.24 -2.86 -1.39
C LEU A 367 -14.09 -2.64 -2.91
N HIS A 368 -13.67 -3.65 -3.67
CA HIS A 368 -13.46 -3.57 -5.12
C HIS A 368 -14.75 -3.47 -5.94
N SER A 369 -15.89 -3.91 -5.41
CA SER A 369 -17.19 -3.89 -6.08
C SER A 369 -18.19 -2.94 -5.42
N GLY A 370 -17.99 -2.63 -4.15
CA GLY A 370 -18.86 -1.82 -3.31
C GLY A 370 -18.48 -0.35 -3.24
N VAL A 371 -17.34 0.05 -3.82
CA VAL A 371 -16.90 1.44 -3.80
C VAL A 371 -16.68 1.95 -5.22
N ASN A 372 -17.30 3.09 -5.53
CA ASN A 372 -17.12 3.76 -6.80
C ASN A 372 -16.34 5.07 -6.57
N PRO A 373 -15.04 5.13 -6.92
CA PRO A 373 -14.23 6.33 -6.72
C PRO A 373 -14.65 7.52 -7.60
N VAL A 374 -15.44 7.28 -8.66
CA VAL A 374 -15.93 8.33 -9.57
C VAL A 374 -17.16 9.03 -9.01
N SER A 375 -18.17 8.28 -8.56
CA SER A 375 -19.36 8.88 -7.92
C SER A 375 -19.11 9.23 -6.45
N GLY A 376 -18.18 8.54 -5.81
CA GLY A 376 -17.92 8.61 -4.37
C GLY A 376 -18.79 7.67 -3.56
N ASP A 377 -19.63 6.83 -4.17
CA ASP A 377 -20.48 5.89 -3.44
C ASP A 377 -19.64 4.86 -2.70
N PHE A 378 -19.95 4.64 -1.42
CA PHE A 378 -19.30 3.66 -0.57
C PHE A 378 -20.36 2.74 0.02
N SER A 379 -20.29 1.45 -0.27
CA SER A 379 -21.22 0.44 0.23
C SER A 379 -20.54 -0.93 0.31
N THR A 380 -20.09 -1.32 1.50
CA THR A 380 -19.33 -2.57 1.68
C THR A 380 -19.93 -3.44 2.77
N GLY A 381 -19.82 -4.76 2.60
CA GLY A 381 -20.09 -5.70 3.67
C GLY A 381 -19.14 -5.45 4.84
N ALA A 382 -19.61 -5.61 6.07
CA ALA A 382 -18.82 -5.35 7.26
C ALA A 382 -19.11 -6.36 8.38
N SER A 383 -18.13 -6.51 9.26
CA SER A 383 -18.26 -7.21 10.54
C SER A 383 -17.50 -6.46 11.63
N GLY A 384 -17.89 -6.70 12.88
CA GLY A 384 -17.22 -6.12 14.03
C GLY A 384 -18.03 -6.23 15.30
N LEU A 385 -17.94 -5.22 16.18
CA LEU A 385 -18.53 -5.25 17.51
C LEU A 385 -19.46 -4.05 17.71
N MET A 386 -20.66 -4.27 18.25
CA MET A 386 -21.50 -3.16 18.69
C MET A 386 -20.79 -2.37 19.79
N ILE A 387 -21.04 -1.06 19.85
CA ILE A 387 -20.60 -0.20 20.96
C ILE A 387 -21.84 0.19 21.76
N ARG A 388 -21.80 -0.04 23.07
CA ARG A 388 -22.86 0.26 24.04
C ARG A 388 -22.25 0.95 25.26
N ASP A 389 -22.72 2.14 25.59
CA ASP A 389 -22.32 2.92 26.77
C ASP A 389 -20.79 3.01 26.95
N GLY A 390 -20.09 3.29 25.84
CA GLY A 390 -18.65 3.46 25.85
C GLY A 390 -17.84 2.17 25.87
N LYS A 391 -18.42 1.01 25.54
CA LYS A 391 -17.73 -0.29 25.54
C LYS A 391 -18.10 -1.12 24.33
N THR A 392 -17.17 -1.96 23.89
CA THR A 392 -17.49 -3.03 22.94
C THR A 392 -18.48 -4.02 23.57
N ALA A 393 -19.40 -4.53 22.76
CA ALA A 393 -20.53 -5.33 23.18
C ALA A 393 -20.70 -6.55 22.26
N GLU A 394 -21.92 -6.85 21.83
CA GLU A 394 -22.21 -8.03 21.02
C GLU A 394 -21.52 -7.99 19.65
N PRO A 395 -20.95 -9.12 19.18
CA PRO A 395 -20.40 -9.20 17.84
C PRO A 395 -21.50 -9.20 16.79
N VAL A 396 -21.21 -8.54 15.66
CA VAL A 396 -22.16 -8.35 14.57
C VAL A 396 -21.52 -8.63 13.22
N ARG A 397 -22.30 -9.26 12.33
CA ARG A 397 -21.88 -9.61 10.97
C ARG A 397 -23.04 -9.58 10.00
N GLU A 398 -22.76 -9.85 8.72
CA GLU A 398 -23.76 -9.91 7.65
C GLU A 398 -24.55 -8.61 7.49
N PHE A 399 -23.91 -7.47 7.74
CA PHE A 399 -24.46 -6.14 7.47
C PHE A 399 -23.60 -5.37 6.47
N THR A 400 -24.16 -4.30 5.94
CA THR A 400 -23.47 -3.39 5.02
C THR A 400 -23.35 -2.02 5.68
N ILE A 401 -22.21 -1.37 5.51
CA ILE A 401 -22.05 0.06 5.79
C ILE A 401 -22.11 0.86 4.50
N ALA A 402 -22.86 1.95 4.48
CA ALA A 402 -23.04 2.78 3.30
C ALA A 402 -22.99 4.28 3.62
N SER A 403 -22.31 5.03 2.74
CA SER A 403 -22.22 6.49 2.74
C SER A 403 -21.64 6.97 1.39
N THR A 404 -21.11 8.19 1.33
CA THR A 404 -20.20 8.61 0.26
C THR A 404 -18.83 8.95 0.84
N LEU A 405 -17.77 8.77 0.05
CA LEU A 405 -16.39 9.09 0.45
C LEU A 405 -16.25 10.53 0.96
N GLN A 406 -16.93 11.49 0.31
CA GLN A 406 -16.94 12.90 0.71
C GLN A 406 -17.58 13.07 2.09
N ARG A 407 -18.73 12.44 2.33
CA ARG A 407 -19.42 12.50 3.62
C ARG A 407 -18.59 11.86 4.71
N MET A 408 -18.07 10.66 4.47
CA MET A 408 -17.21 9.96 5.43
C MET A 408 -16.00 10.80 5.85
N LEU A 409 -15.39 11.56 4.93
CA LEU A 409 -14.30 12.48 5.26
C LEU A 409 -14.75 13.73 6.04
N LEU A 410 -15.90 14.30 5.70
CA LEU A 410 -16.48 15.47 6.38
C LEU A 410 -16.98 15.12 7.78
N ASP A 411 -17.51 13.92 7.95
CA ASP A 411 -18.13 13.41 9.18
C ASP A 411 -17.11 12.72 10.11
N VAL A 412 -15.81 12.90 9.87
CA VAL A 412 -14.75 12.45 10.80
C VAL A 412 -14.83 13.28 12.10
N GLU A 413 -15.08 12.59 13.21
CA GLU A 413 -15.24 13.19 14.54
C GLU A 413 -14.00 13.06 15.41
N ALA A 414 -13.18 12.03 15.19
CA ALA A 414 -11.95 11.80 15.93
C ALA A 414 -10.99 10.86 15.20
N ILE A 415 -9.70 11.01 15.48
CA ILE A 415 -8.60 10.17 14.99
C ILE A 415 -7.84 9.66 16.22
N GLY A 416 -7.51 8.37 16.24
CA GLY A 416 -6.77 7.72 17.31
C GLY A 416 -5.28 8.08 17.31
N CYS A 417 -4.59 7.71 18.38
CA CYS A 417 -3.13 7.77 18.49
C CYS A 417 -2.43 6.44 18.13
N ASP A 418 -3.21 5.42 17.77
CA ASP A 418 -2.81 4.04 17.47
C ASP A 418 -2.38 3.89 16.01
N LEU A 419 -1.40 4.69 15.59
CA LEU A 419 -0.83 4.62 14.25
C LEU A 419 -0.16 3.24 14.03
N ASP A 420 -0.65 2.48 13.06
CA ASP A 420 -0.19 1.14 12.71
C ASP A 420 0.49 1.16 11.33
N TRP A 421 1.77 0.81 11.29
CA TRP A 421 2.57 0.76 10.06
C TRP A 421 2.33 -0.56 9.35
N LEU A 422 1.23 -0.62 8.61
CA LEU A 422 0.79 -1.80 7.87
C LEU A 422 1.68 -2.05 6.65
N PRO A 423 1.78 -3.30 6.15
CA PRO A 423 2.42 -3.62 4.87
C PRO A 423 1.48 -3.24 3.71
N MET A 424 1.01 -2.00 3.72
CA MET A 424 0.04 -1.41 2.80
C MET A 424 0.51 -0.02 2.39
N ARG A 425 -0.04 0.50 1.29
CA ARG A 425 0.27 1.86 0.80
C ARG A 425 -0.26 3.00 1.70
N ALA A 426 -0.85 2.65 2.84
CA ALA A 426 -1.37 3.57 3.82
C ALA A 426 -1.18 3.00 5.24
N THR A 427 -0.91 3.87 6.20
CA THR A 427 -0.93 3.54 7.62
C THR A 427 -2.35 3.36 8.13
N GLY A 428 -2.51 2.53 9.15
CA GLY A 428 -3.75 2.39 9.88
C GLY A 428 -3.81 3.35 11.08
N VAL A 429 -5.00 3.79 11.44
CA VAL A 429 -5.28 4.47 12.71
C VAL A 429 -6.76 4.30 13.03
N SER A 430 -7.15 4.27 14.30
CA SER A 430 -8.57 4.29 14.64
C SER A 430 -9.23 5.56 14.14
N LEU A 431 -10.35 5.44 13.43
CA LEU A 431 -11.05 6.58 12.83
C LEU A 431 -12.53 6.55 13.19
N VAL A 432 -13.03 7.63 13.80
CA VAL A 432 -14.45 7.77 14.18
C VAL A 432 -15.18 8.59 13.15
N ILE A 433 -16.24 8.02 12.58
CA ILE A 433 -17.07 8.65 11.54
C ILE A 433 -18.54 8.53 11.95
N SER A 434 -19.27 9.65 11.96
CA SER A 434 -20.71 9.64 12.22
C SER A 434 -21.53 9.58 10.93
N GLY A 435 -22.85 9.41 11.07
CA GLY A 435 -23.76 9.50 9.93
C GLY A 435 -23.68 8.32 8.93
N VAL A 436 -23.02 7.21 9.28
CA VAL A 436 -22.90 6.04 8.40
C VAL A 436 -24.15 5.18 8.49
N THR A 437 -24.70 4.80 7.34
CA THR A 437 -25.85 3.90 7.28
C THR A 437 -25.38 2.47 7.47
N MET A 438 -25.88 1.80 8.51
CA MET A 438 -25.71 0.37 8.75
C MET A 438 -26.99 -0.35 8.35
N SER A 439 -26.92 -1.23 7.36
CA SER A 439 -28.06 -2.00 6.84
C SER A 439 -27.90 -3.47 7.18
N GLY A 440 -28.80 -4.00 7.99
CA GLY A 440 -28.75 -5.35 8.53
C GLY A 440 -30.10 -6.06 8.48
N ALA A 441 -30.59 -6.51 9.63
CA ALA A 441 -31.88 -7.16 9.81
C ALA A 441 -33.05 -6.20 9.52
#